data_AF-A0A1X4IBD5-F1
#
_entry.id   AF-A0A1X4IBD5-F1
#
_cell.length_a   1.000
_cell.length_b   1.000
_cell.length_c   1.000
_cell.angle_alpha   90.00
_cell.angle_beta   90.00
_cell.angle_gamma   90.00
#
_symmetry.space_group_name_H-M   'P 1'
#
loop_
_entity.id
_entity.type
_entity.pdbx_description
1 polymer ?
#
loop_
_entity_poly.entity_id
_entity_poly.type
_entity_poly.pdbx_seq_one_letter_code
_entity_poly.pdbx_strand_id
1 'polypeptide(L)'
;MTRDSDPPDHRVGDVLRVSCAWTAARVTAVSGFHVSVEWPWNEADPDSRYEWNGQFDLPLDPDAGEWSLFRTECDPRTLRPGDTCLVGIPETLVRVVDVGRYEPPLDTGRLPRPHTLLIVLPAGHPRDRDGDEGDTIELRSAAPLVIDRVPHPGSPRR
;
A
#
# COMPACT_ATOMS: atom_id res chain seq x y z
N MET A 1 27.81 -6.35 6.21
CA MET A 1 27.10 -5.55 7.23
C MET A 1 26.32 -4.47 6.49
N THR A 2 25.13 -4.81 6.02
CA THR A 2 24.20 -3.85 5.42
C THR A 2 23.66 -2.98 6.55
N ARG A 3 23.86 -1.66 6.45
CA ARG A 3 23.17 -0.70 7.31
C ARG A 3 21.69 -0.80 6.99
N ASP A 4 20.91 -1.42 7.86
CA ASP A 4 19.49 -1.07 8.00
C ASP A 4 19.48 0.41 8.35
N SER A 5 19.33 1.23 7.31
CA SER A 5 19.06 2.63 7.50
C SER A 5 17.63 2.70 7.98
N ASP A 6 17.41 3.27 9.17
CA ASP A 6 16.06 3.57 9.62
C ASP A 6 15.32 4.29 8.49
N PRO A 7 14.07 3.90 8.19
CA PRO A 7 13.30 4.57 7.17
C PRO A 7 13.23 6.07 7.51
N PRO A 8 13.40 6.96 6.52
CA PRO A 8 13.41 8.39 6.77
C PRO A 8 12.14 8.85 7.53
N ASP A 9 12.29 9.82 8.43
CA ASP A 9 11.16 10.38 9.19
C ASP A 9 10.21 11.13 8.23
N HIS A 10 9.15 10.45 7.81
CA HIS A 10 8.10 10.98 6.96
C HIS A 10 7.09 11.81 7.77
N ARG A 11 6.58 12.88 7.15
CA ARG A 11 5.65 13.83 7.78
C ARG A 11 4.44 14.11 6.89
N VAL A 12 3.34 14.51 7.51
CA VAL A 12 2.16 15.00 6.79
C VAL A 12 2.56 16.13 5.84
N GLY A 13 2.07 16.04 4.61
CA GLY A 13 2.39 16.95 3.51
C GLY A 13 3.56 16.50 2.63
N ASP A 14 4.34 15.49 3.04
CA ASP A 14 5.38 14.91 2.19
C ASP A 14 4.78 14.32 0.92
N VAL A 15 5.44 14.59 -0.21
CA VAL A 15 5.13 13.94 -1.48
C VAL A 15 6.13 12.83 -1.71
N LEU A 16 5.64 11.62 -1.91
CA LEU A 16 6.42 10.41 -2.10
C LEU A 16 6.18 9.87 -3.52
N ARG A 17 7.24 9.41 -4.16
CA ARG A 17 7.18 8.51 -5.30
C ARG A 17 7.28 7.10 -4.75
N VAL A 18 6.26 6.30 -5.03
CA VAL A 18 6.14 4.92 -4.52
C VAL A 18 6.03 3.98 -5.71
N SER A 19 6.72 2.86 -5.65
CA SER A 19 6.56 1.76 -6.61
C SER A 19 6.82 0.42 -5.93
N CYS A 20 6.29 -0.63 -6.54
CA CYS A 20 6.51 -2.02 -6.13
C CYS A 20 6.54 -2.85 -7.41
N ALA A 21 7.56 -3.70 -7.55
CA ALA A 21 7.69 -4.55 -8.73
C ALA A 21 6.48 -5.48 -8.89
N TRP A 22 6.05 -5.66 -10.14
CA TRP A 22 5.00 -6.59 -10.51
C TRP A 22 5.37 -8.02 -10.08
N THR A 23 4.53 -8.61 -9.23
CA THR A 23 4.74 -9.93 -8.64
C THR A 23 3.53 -10.80 -8.89
N ALA A 24 3.74 -12.08 -9.25
CA ALA A 24 2.65 -12.99 -9.53
C ALA A 24 1.82 -13.28 -8.28
N ALA A 25 0.49 -13.28 -8.44
CA ALA A 25 -0.48 -13.61 -7.41
C ALA A 25 -1.63 -14.43 -8.02
N ARG A 26 -2.21 -15.36 -7.24
CA ARG A 26 -3.37 -16.14 -7.68
C ARG A 26 -4.65 -15.41 -7.32
N VAL A 27 -5.57 -15.29 -8.27
CA VAL A 27 -6.92 -14.77 -8.03
C VAL A 27 -7.72 -15.83 -7.27
N THR A 28 -8.24 -15.47 -6.10
CA THR A 28 -9.05 -16.37 -5.26
C THR A 28 -10.54 -16.14 -5.46
N ALA A 29 -10.95 -14.90 -5.66
CA ALA A 29 -12.34 -14.52 -5.89
C ALA A 29 -12.44 -13.24 -6.72
N VAL A 30 -13.60 -13.05 -7.35
CA VAL A 30 -13.96 -11.81 -8.04
C VAL A 30 -15.40 -11.49 -7.66
N SER A 31 -15.63 -10.28 -7.16
CA SER A 31 -16.95 -9.77 -6.79
C SER A 31 -17.38 -8.66 -7.75
N GLY A 32 -18.48 -7.97 -7.46
CA GLY A 32 -18.90 -6.79 -8.23
C GLY A 32 -18.03 -5.55 -7.98
N PHE A 33 -17.22 -5.54 -6.92
CA PHE A 33 -16.47 -4.38 -6.45
C PHE A 33 -14.96 -4.63 -6.33
N HIS A 34 -14.57 -5.89 -6.06
CA HIS A 34 -13.18 -6.25 -5.77
C HIS A 34 -12.73 -7.51 -6.51
N VAL A 35 -11.43 -7.62 -6.72
CA VAL A 35 -10.74 -8.88 -7.00
C VAL A 35 -9.92 -9.27 -5.78
N SER A 36 -10.13 -10.48 -5.29
CA SER A 36 -9.36 -11.04 -4.17
C SER A 36 -8.19 -11.85 -4.72
N VAL A 37 -7.01 -11.64 -4.16
CA VAL A 37 -5.78 -12.34 -4.55
C VAL A 37 -5.08 -12.96 -3.34
N GLU A 38 -4.39 -14.08 -3.54
CA GLU A 38 -3.39 -14.56 -2.58
C GLU A 38 -2.27 -13.54 -2.51
N TRP A 39 -2.07 -12.95 -1.32
CA TRP A 39 -1.14 -11.85 -1.18
C TRP A 39 0.30 -12.36 -1.18
N PRO A 40 1.19 -11.89 -2.07
CA PRO A 40 2.44 -12.57 -2.34
C PRO A 40 3.56 -12.28 -1.33
N TRP A 41 3.38 -11.31 -0.42
CA TRP A 41 4.48 -10.82 0.42
C TRP A 41 4.31 -11.08 1.91
N ASN A 42 3.12 -10.89 2.47
CA ASN A 42 2.90 -11.07 3.91
C ASN A 42 2.59 -12.53 4.26
N GLU A 43 2.94 -12.89 5.49
CA GLU A 43 2.55 -14.16 6.10
C GLU A 43 1.51 -13.91 7.19
N ALA A 44 0.63 -14.87 7.43
CA ALA A 44 -0.28 -14.82 8.57
C ALA A 44 0.52 -14.94 9.87
N ASP A 45 0.21 -14.10 10.85
CA ASP A 45 0.86 -14.10 12.15
C ASP A 45 0.18 -15.12 13.08
N PRO A 46 0.85 -16.22 13.47
CA PRO A 46 0.27 -17.23 14.34
C PRO A 46 0.04 -16.74 15.78
N ASP A 47 0.74 -15.67 16.20
CA ASP A 47 0.65 -15.07 17.53
C ASP A 47 -0.24 -13.82 17.55
N SER A 48 -0.94 -13.54 16.45
CA SER A 48 -1.89 -12.43 16.33
C SER A 48 -3.23 -12.75 16.99
N ARG A 49 -3.91 -11.71 17.49
CA ARG A 49 -5.30 -11.80 17.97
C ARG A 49 -6.32 -11.83 16.82
N TYR A 50 -5.89 -11.44 15.63
CA TYR A 50 -6.67 -11.39 14.40
C TYR A 50 -6.25 -12.51 13.45
N GLU A 51 -7.22 -13.23 12.92
CA GLU A 51 -6.99 -14.21 11.86
C GLU A 51 -6.98 -13.50 10.50
N TRP A 52 -5.88 -13.62 9.76
CA TRP A 52 -5.81 -13.19 8.36
C TRP A 52 -5.74 -14.41 7.45
N ASN A 53 -6.56 -14.40 6.40
CA ASN A 53 -6.72 -15.53 5.48
C ASN A 53 -5.67 -15.59 4.35
N GLY A 54 -4.65 -14.72 4.40
CA GLY A 54 -3.61 -14.64 3.37
C GLY A 54 -4.04 -13.91 2.08
N GLN A 55 -5.22 -13.30 2.06
CA GLN A 55 -5.77 -12.66 0.87
C GLN A 55 -5.87 -11.15 1.02
N PHE A 56 -5.86 -10.46 -0.12
CA PHE A 56 -6.10 -9.03 -0.20
C PHE A 56 -7.13 -8.72 -1.28
N ASP A 57 -8.04 -7.81 -0.98
CA ASP A 57 -9.06 -7.34 -1.91
C ASP A 57 -8.56 -6.06 -2.57
N LEU A 58 -8.50 -6.07 -3.91
CA LEU A 58 -8.14 -4.91 -4.71
C LEU A 58 -9.38 -4.39 -5.44
N PRO A 59 -9.61 -3.06 -5.48
CA PRO A 59 -10.78 -2.50 -6.13
C PRO A 59 -10.77 -2.80 -7.64
N LEU A 60 -11.94 -3.10 -8.20
CA LEU A 60 -12.11 -3.30 -9.65
C LEU A 60 -12.04 -2.00 -10.44
N ASP A 61 -12.49 -0.89 -9.84
CA ASP A 61 -12.56 0.41 -10.46
C ASP A 61 -11.97 1.48 -9.51
N PRO A 62 -10.75 1.98 -9.78
CA PRO A 62 -10.13 3.01 -8.94
C PRO A 62 -10.87 4.36 -9.00
N ASP A 63 -11.76 4.56 -9.97
CA ASP A 63 -12.55 5.79 -10.13
C ASP A 63 -13.94 5.68 -9.47
N ALA A 64 -14.34 4.49 -9.00
CA ALA A 64 -15.63 4.25 -8.33
C ALA A 64 -15.68 4.73 -6.86
N GLY A 65 -14.65 5.44 -6.40
CA GLY A 65 -14.58 6.05 -5.07
C GLY A 65 -13.68 5.30 -4.07
N GLU A 66 -13.21 4.10 -4.42
CA GLU A 66 -12.25 3.33 -3.63
C GLU A 66 -10.92 3.27 -4.38
N TRP A 67 -9.89 3.90 -3.83
CA TRP A 67 -8.58 3.98 -4.45
C TRP A 67 -7.58 3.12 -3.65
N SER A 68 -6.79 2.31 -4.36
CA SER A 68 -5.63 1.62 -3.80
C SER A 68 -4.34 1.91 -4.58
N LEU A 69 -3.24 1.94 -3.83
CA LEU A 69 -1.87 1.93 -4.30
C LEU A 69 -1.55 0.66 -5.08
N PHE A 70 -1.90 -0.49 -4.51
CA PHE A 70 -1.68 -1.77 -5.15
C PHE A 70 -2.73 -2.01 -6.22
N ARG A 71 -2.27 -2.55 -7.35
CA ARG A 71 -3.10 -2.77 -8.53
C ARG A 71 -2.72 -4.10 -9.16
N THR A 72 -3.64 -4.64 -9.94
CA THR A 72 -3.32 -5.66 -10.94
C THR A 72 -2.74 -4.98 -12.18
N GLU A 73 -1.77 -5.62 -12.84
CA GLU A 73 -1.22 -5.11 -14.11
C GLU A 73 -2.27 -5.12 -15.23
N CYS A 74 -3.10 -6.16 -15.25
CA CYS A 74 -4.24 -6.28 -16.18
C CYS A 74 -5.51 -5.66 -15.58
N ASP A 75 -6.48 -5.38 -16.46
CA ASP A 75 -7.80 -4.90 -16.04
C ASP A 75 -8.47 -5.96 -15.13
N PRO A 76 -8.74 -5.63 -13.84
CA PRO A 76 -9.23 -6.61 -12.88
C PRO A 76 -10.63 -7.14 -13.23
N ARG A 77 -11.40 -6.43 -14.06
CA ARG A 77 -12.74 -6.89 -14.53
C ARG A 77 -12.64 -8.08 -15.48
N THR A 78 -11.46 -8.31 -16.05
CA THR A 78 -11.20 -9.43 -16.96
C THR A 78 -10.78 -10.72 -16.24
N LEU A 79 -10.38 -10.62 -14.96
CA LEU A 79 -9.88 -11.73 -14.15
C LEU A 79 -11.00 -12.66 -13.68
N ARG A 80 -10.66 -13.93 -13.46
CA ARG A 80 -11.55 -14.96 -12.91
C ARG A 80 -10.85 -15.72 -11.77
N PRO A 81 -11.61 -16.30 -10.83
CA PRO A 81 -11.05 -17.17 -9.81
C PRO A 81 -10.19 -18.29 -10.41
N GLY A 82 -8.99 -18.49 -9.88
CA GLY A 82 -8.01 -19.46 -10.37
C GLY A 82 -6.99 -18.89 -11.37
N ASP A 83 -7.22 -17.69 -11.92
CA ASP A 83 -6.24 -17.03 -12.78
C ASP A 83 -4.98 -16.63 -12.00
N THR A 84 -3.88 -16.45 -12.72
CA THR A 84 -2.69 -15.78 -12.21
C THR A 84 -2.61 -14.39 -12.81
N CYS A 85 -2.46 -13.37 -11.96
CA CYS A 85 -2.22 -11.99 -12.37
C CYS A 85 -0.90 -11.48 -11.78
N LEU A 86 -0.45 -10.31 -12.22
CA LEU A 86 0.63 -9.59 -11.57
C LEU A 86 0.05 -8.47 -10.71
N VAL A 87 0.53 -8.37 -9.47
CA VAL A 87 0.17 -7.33 -8.51
C VAL A 87 1.41 -6.49 -8.18
N GLY A 88 1.23 -5.18 -8.06
CA GLY A 88 2.32 -4.25 -7.78
C GLY A 88 1.81 -2.83 -7.65
N ILE A 89 2.74 -1.89 -7.59
CA ILE A 89 2.45 -0.46 -7.57
C ILE A 89 3.20 0.15 -8.75
N PRO A 90 2.52 0.63 -9.81
CA PRO A 90 3.20 1.42 -10.83
C PRO A 90 3.81 2.67 -10.21
N GLU A 91 4.79 3.31 -10.84
CA GLU A 91 5.36 4.56 -10.28
C GLU A 91 4.25 5.59 -10.01
N THR A 92 3.99 5.84 -8.73
CA THR A 92 2.83 6.59 -8.25
C THR A 92 3.27 7.70 -7.32
N LEU A 93 2.81 8.93 -7.58
CA LEU A 93 3.02 10.06 -6.68
C LEU A 93 1.88 10.17 -5.69
N VAL A 94 2.22 10.10 -4.41
CA VAL A 94 1.27 10.21 -3.31
C VAL A 94 1.69 11.29 -2.33
N ARG A 95 0.72 11.81 -1.58
CA ARG A 95 0.93 12.75 -0.49
C ARG A 95 0.56 12.10 0.83
N VAL A 96 1.44 12.20 1.81
CA VAL A 96 1.16 11.77 3.19
C VAL A 96 0.13 12.72 3.79
N VAL A 97 -0.97 12.16 4.27
CA VAL A 97 -2.05 12.89 4.94
C VAL A 97 -2.12 12.59 6.43
N ASP A 98 -1.64 11.42 6.85
CA ASP A 98 -1.48 11.08 8.27
C ASP A 98 -0.30 10.12 8.50
N VAL A 99 0.21 10.06 9.73
CA VAL A 99 1.32 9.20 10.15
C VAL A 99 0.99 8.53 11.48
N GLY A 100 0.69 7.23 11.43
CA GLY A 100 0.52 6.38 12.61
C GLY A 100 1.86 5.82 13.08
N ARG A 101 2.20 6.00 14.36
CA ARG A 101 3.37 5.38 15.01
C ARG A 101 2.91 4.53 16.19
N TYR A 102 3.38 3.28 16.24
CA TYR A 102 2.89 2.28 17.19
C TYR A 102 4.05 1.63 17.95
N GLU A 103 3.97 1.68 19.28
CA GLU A 103 4.83 0.95 20.21
C GLU A 103 3.97 0.44 21.39
N PRO A 104 3.68 -0.86 21.48
CA PRO A 104 4.16 -1.97 20.63
C PRO A 104 3.66 -1.88 19.17
N PRO A 105 4.27 -2.63 18.23
CA PRO A 105 3.83 -2.62 16.82
C PRO A 105 2.38 -3.08 16.68
N LEU A 106 1.72 -2.56 15.65
CA LEU A 106 0.30 -2.80 15.43
C LEU A 106 0.06 -4.29 15.08
N ASP A 107 -0.90 -4.91 15.77
CA ASP A 107 -1.34 -6.27 15.48
C ASP A 107 -2.37 -6.25 14.34
N THR A 108 -1.95 -6.71 13.15
CA THR A 108 -2.75 -6.67 11.92
C THR A 108 -3.16 -8.05 11.41
N GLY A 109 -2.85 -9.13 12.14
CA GLY A 109 -2.96 -10.50 11.61
C GLY A 109 -1.84 -10.90 10.66
N ARG A 110 -0.91 -10.00 10.38
CA ARG A 110 0.10 -10.15 9.32
C ARG A 110 1.50 -9.87 9.85
N LEU A 111 2.47 -10.64 9.35
CA LEU A 111 3.89 -10.35 9.51
C LEU A 111 4.45 -9.63 8.26
N PRO A 112 5.41 -8.70 8.44
CA PRO A 112 5.88 -8.15 9.71
C PRO A 112 4.84 -7.22 10.35
N ARG A 113 4.79 -7.15 11.69
CA ARG A 113 3.92 -6.20 12.40
C ARG A 113 4.42 -4.76 12.20
N PRO A 114 3.60 -3.83 11.67
CA PRO A 114 4.07 -2.49 11.37
C PRO A 114 4.20 -1.61 12.62
N HIS A 115 5.35 -0.94 12.75
CA HIS A 115 5.55 0.13 13.73
C HIS A 115 5.14 1.51 13.19
N THR A 116 5.07 1.67 11.88
CA THR A 116 4.74 2.95 11.24
C THR A 116 3.91 2.75 9.99
N LEU A 117 2.79 3.45 9.95
CA LEU A 117 1.84 3.50 8.84
C LEU A 117 1.78 4.93 8.32
N LEU A 118 1.88 5.11 7.01
CA LEU A 118 1.58 6.38 6.35
C LEU A 118 0.22 6.25 5.68
N ILE A 119 -0.72 7.13 6.01
CA ILE A 119 -1.95 7.25 5.23
C ILE A 119 -1.68 8.23 4.09
N VAL A 120 -2.00 7.83 2.87
CA VAL A 120 -1.68 8.58 1.67
C VAL A 120 -2.87 8.74 0.73
N LEU A 121 -2.84 9.82 -0.04
CA LEU A 121 -3.74 10.06 -1.17
C LEU A 121 -2.92 10.34 -2.43
N PRO A 122 -3.49 10.19 -3.65
CA PRO A 122 -2.84 10.66 -4.87
C PRO A 122 -2.37 12.11 -4.73
N ALA A 123 -1.16 12.44 -5.20
CA ALA A 123 -0.58 13.77 -4.99
C ALA A 123 -1.42 14.90 -5.62
N GLY A 124 -2.15 14.60 -6.71
CA GLY A 124 -3.08 15.53 -7.37
C GLY A 124 -4.46 15.65 -6.71
N HIS A 125 -4.75 14.84 -5.69
CA HIS A 125 -6.04 14.85 -5.00
C HIS A 125 -6.26 16.15 -4.24
N PRO A 126 -7.45 16.79 -4.32
CA PRO A 126 -7.76 18.03 -3.60
C PRO A 126 -7.53 17.91 -2.09
N ARG A 127 -7.17 19.01 -1.43
CA ARG A 127 -6.83 19.02 0.01
C ARG A 127 -8.04 19.23 0.93
N ASP A 128 -9.15 19.68 0.36
CA ASP A 128 -10.34 20.23 1.02
C ASP A 128 -11.54 19.27 1.02
N ARG A 129 -11.38 18.07 0.46
CA ARG A 129 -12.33 16.98 0.70
C ARG A 129 -12.03 16.33 2.03
N ASP A 130 -12.70 16.82 3.08
CA ASP A 130 -12.78 16.11 4.34
C ASP A 130 -13.51 14.77 4.10
N GLY A 131 -12.88 13.66 4.50
CA GLY A 131 -13.50 12.34 4.52
C GLY A 131 -13.09 11.34 3.42
N ASP A 132 -12.12 11.66 2.55
CA ASP A 132 -11.57 10.64 1.64
C ASP A 132 -10.69 9.65 2.42
N GLU A 133 -11.06 8.37 2.38
CA GLU A 133 -10.28 7.28 2.97
C GLU A 133 -9.03 7.04 2.11
N GLY A 134 -7.85 7.35 2.65
CA GLY A 134 -6.58 7.14 1.97
C GLY A 134 -6.09 5.70 2.11
N ASP A 135 -5.21 5.29 1.20
CA ASP A 135 -4.55 3.98 1.31
C ASP A 135 -3.34 4.06 2.25
N THR A 136 -2.88 2.92 2.76
CA THR A 136 -1.85 2.83 3.78
C THR A 136 -0.55 2.26 3.25
N ILE A 137 0.58 2.90 3.59
CA ILE A 137 1.93 2.39 3.37
C ILE A 137 2.53 1.95 4.71
N GLU A 138 2.92 0.68 4.79
CA GLU A 138 3.76 0.15 5.86
C GLU A 138 5.24 0.43 5.55
N LEU A 139 5.94 1.24 6.36
CA LEU A 139 7.32 1.65 6.03
C LEU A 139 8.34 0.50 6.03
N ARG A 140 8.06 -0.55 6.81
CA ARG A 140 8.84 -1.79 6.81
C ARG A 140 7.95 -2.94 6.32
N SER A 141 7.26 -2.71 5.20
CA SER A 141 6.38 -3.70 4.57
C SER A 141 7.16 -4.96 4.17
N ALA A 142 6.47 -6.10 4.12
CA ALA A 142 6.97 -7.29 3.44
C ALA A 142 7.06 -7.08 1.92
N ALA A 143 6.17 -6.25 1.35
CA ALA A 143 6.22 -5.90 -0.05
C ALA A 143 7.51 -5.10 -0.35
N PRO A 144 8.21 -5.37 -1.46
CA PRO A 144 9.46 -4.71 -1.82
C PRO A 144 9.19 -3.29 -2.36
N LEU A 145 8.72 -2.41 -1.47
CA LEU A 145 8.40 -1.03 -1.80
C LEU A 145 9.66 -0.21 -2.02
N VAL A 146 9.68 0.55 -3.10
CA VAL A 146 10.64 1.63 -3.32
C VAL A 146 9.92 2.94 -3.05
N ILE A 147 10.42 3.70 -2.06
CA ILE A 147 9.81 4.95 -1.58
C ILE A 147 10.85 6.05 -1.62
N ASP A 148 10.65 7.03 -2.49
CA ASP A 148 11.50 8.22 -2.60
C ASP A 148 10.72 9.47 -2.24
N ARG A 149 11.28 10.32 -1.37
CA ARG A 149 10.69 11.65 -1.11
C ARG A 149 10.98 12.59 -2.28
N VAL A 150 9.93 13.15 -2.86
CA VAL A 150 10.06 14.14 -3.95
C VAL A 150 10.26 15.53 -3.34
N PRO A 151 11.32 16.26 -3.71
CA PRO A 151 11.50 17.63 -3.27
C PRO A 151 10.35 18.50 -3.77
N HIS A 152 9.78 19.33 -2.90
CA HIS A 152 8.85 20.35 -3.35
C HIS A 152 9.58 21.35 -4.26
N PRO A 153 9.07 21.70 -5.46
CA PRO A 153 9.65 22.77 -6.26
C PRO A 153 9.47 24.09 -5.49
N GLY A 154 10.49 24.48 -4.73
CA GLY A 154 10.47 25.69 -3.90
C GLY A 154 11.29 25.64 -2.61
N SER A 155 11.80 24.49 -2.19
CA SER A 155 12.71 24.44 -1.02
C SER A 155 14.15 24.72 -1.45
N PRO A 156 14.79 25.82 -0.98
CA PRO A 156 16.20 26.05 -1.25
C PRO A 156 17.03 24.95 -0.57
N ARG A 157 17.99 24.39 -1.31
CA ARG A 157 19.05 23.57 -0.71
C ARG A 157 19.82 24.48 0.26
N ARG A 158 19.80 24.14 1.55
CA ARG A 158 20.75 24.67 2.52
C ARG A 158 22.04 23.84 2.47
#